data_AF-A0A3G9IL48-F1
#
_entry.id   AF-A0A3G9IL48-F1
#
_cell.length_a   1.000
_cell.length_b   1.000
_cell.length_c   1.000
_cell.angle_alpha   90.00
_cell.angle_beta   90.00
_cell.angle_gamma   90.00
#
_symmetry.space_group_name_H-M   'P 1'
#
loop_
_entity.id
_entity.type
_entity.pdbx_description
1 polymer ?
#
loop_
_entity_poly.entity_id
_entity_poly.type
_entity_poly.pdbx_seq_one_letter_code
_entity_poly.pdbx_strand_id
1 'polypeptide(L)'
;MEQRQAVIAIKAENATYTLPVRQINIGSILNQLGKSLLPQDIKIQIEISKPTADTMKLVENSAVRGGFTLVVPPLNFTVKAKYGDTTIEVTKFSAYVEKTIAIPVGVDPNKITTGIVIEPDGTVRHVPTKVVVIDGKYYAKVNSLTNSTYAIVWHPKEFKDVAQHWAKNAVNDMGSRMVIGGIGNELYNPDQDITRAEFVAIIVRGLGLKLENGTSPFKDITSTDWYSRAIQTAYAYKLISGLEDGSFHPGDKITREQAMTIISKAMKITGLEVSRDDIKVSGELLSPFADASNVSKWAESSIVDCLQAEIIAGRSSTQLSPKAYISRAEVATLVQKLLQKSGLI
;
A
#
# COMPACT_ATOMS: atom_id res chain seq x y z
N MET A 1 -26.69 8.65 -6.38
CA MET A 1 -25.54 7.98 -7.04
C MET A 1 -24.88 6.94 -6.15
N GLU A 2 -24.64 7.25 -4.87
CA GLU A 2 -23.96 6.36 -3.92
C GLU A 2 -24.60 4.96 -3.77
N GLN A 3 -25.92 4.90 -3.56
CA GLN A 3 -26.66 3.64 -3.41
C GLN A 3 -26.67 2.76 -4.68
N ARG A 4 -26.32 3.31 -5.84
CA ARG A 4 -26.29 2.60 -7.13
C ARG A 4 -24.87 2.13 -7.52
N GLN A 5 -23.92 2.20 -6.59
CA GLN A 5 -22.50 1.85 -6.83
C GLN A 5 -21.90 2.60 -8.04
N ALA A 6 -22.37 3.83 -8.31
CA ALA A 6 -21.91 4.60 -9.45
C ALA A 6 -20.41 4.96 -9.33
N VAL A 7 -19.75 5.10 -10.48
CA VAL A 7 -18.37 5.55 -10.61
C VAL A 7 -18.35 6.85 -11.43
N ILE A 8 -17.63 7.85 -10.96
CA ILE A 8 -17.40 9.12 -11.67
C ILE A 8 -15.99 9.08 -12.27
N ALA A 9 -15.87 9.39 -13.55
CA ALA A 9 -14.57 9.55 -14.21
C ALA A 9 -14.41 10.98 -14.71
N ILE A 10 -13.44 11.71 -14.17
CA ILE A 10 -13.12 13.07 -14.59
C ILE A 10 -11.89 13.03 -15.46
N LYS A 11 -12.04 13.41 -16.73
CA LYS A 11 -10.97 13.42 -17.72
C LYS A 11 -10.45 14.84 -17.88
N ALA A 12 -9.21 15.06 -17.47
CA ALA A 12 -8.40 16.21 -17.85
C ALA A 12 -7.50 15.83 -19.03
N GLU A 13 -6.81 16.81 -19.59
CA GLU A 13 -5.90 16.63 -20.74
C GLU A 13 -4.90 15.49 -20.52
N ASN A 14 -4.26 15.45 -19.36
CA ASN A 14 -3.15 14.53 -19.04
C ASN A 14 -3.44 13.58 -17.88
N ALA A 15 -4.70 13.50 -17.41
CA ALA A 15 -5.06 12.58 -16.34
C ALA A 15 -6.54 12.24 -16.31
N THR A 16 -6.87 11.05 -15.82
CA THR A 16 -8.24 10.70 -15.43
C THR A 16 -8.30 10.40 -13.94
N TYR A 17 -9.33 10.92 -13.27
CA TYR A 17 -9.65 10.57 -11.90
C TYR A 17 -10.92 9.71 -11.85
N THR A 18 -10.77 8.42 -11.51
CA THR A 18 -11.86 7.43 -11.47
C THR A 18 -12.25 7.17 -10.01
N LEU A 19 -13.37 7.76 -9.58
CA LEU A 19 -13.83 7.78 -8.19
C LEU A 19 -15.16 7.03 -8.02
N PRO A 20 -15.18 5.87 -7.36
CA PRO A 20 -16.42 5.26 -6.91
C PRO A 20 -17.12 6.18 -5.92
N VAL A 21 -18.38 6.54 -6.17
CA VAL A 21 -19.11 7.56 -5.40
C VAL A 21 -19.20 7.20 -3.91
N ARG A 22 -19.29 5.90 -3.58
CA ARG A 22 -19.27 5.40 -2.20
C ARG A 22 -18.03 5.77 -1.39
N GLN A 23 -16.93 6.12 -2.06
CA GLN A 23 -15.69 6.54 -1.39
C GLN A 23 -15.74 8.01 -0.93
N ILE A 24 -16.68 8.81 -1.44
CA ILE A 24 -16.91 10.17 -0.93
C ILE A 24 -17.51 10.13 0.48
N ASN A 25 -18.32 9.09 0.77
CA ASN A 25 -18.95 8.85 2.07
C ASN A 25 -19.80 10.04 2.54
N ILE A 26 -20.90 10.29 1.82
CA ILE A 26 -21.78 11.43 2.09
C ILE A 26 -22.35 11.39 3.51
N GLY A 27 -22.62 10.20 4.05
CA GLY A 27 -23.07 10.04 5.44
C GLY A 27 -22.06 10.57 6.47
N SER A 28 -20.76 10.31 6.29
CA SER A 28 -19.72 10.86 7.16
C SER A 28 -19.61 12.37 7.04
N ILE A 29 -19.76 12.92 5.83
CA ILE A 29 -19.75 14.37 5.59
C ILE A 29 -20.95 15.04 6.29
N LEU A 30 -22.15 14.48 6.15
CA LEU A 30 -23.35 14.98 6.82
C LEU A 30 -23.21 14.99 8.34
N ASN A 31 -22.61 13.94 8.91
CA ASN A 31 -22.35 13.89 10.35
C ASN A 31 -21.39 15.01 10.83
N GLN A 32 -20.47 15.47 9.97
CA GLN A 32 -19.57 16.59 10.27
C GLN A 32 -20.25 17.96 10.08
N LEU A 33 -21.14 18.10 9.09
CA LEU A 33 -21.84 19.35 8.78
C LEU A 33 -23.10 19.59 9.63
N GLY A 34 -23.69 18.54 10.20
CA GLY A 34 -24.91 18.59 11.02
C GLY A 34 -26.02 17.68 10.48
N LYS A 35 -26.66 16.92 11.39
CA LYS A 35 -27.60 15.82 11.07
C LYS A 35 -28.90 16.22 10.35
N SER A 36 -29.24 17.52 10.32
CA SER A 36 -30.48 18.01 9.71
C SER A 36 -30.36 18.31 8.21
N LEU A 37 -29.17 18.13 7.62
CA LEU A 37 -28.91 18.41 6.22
C LEU A 37 -29.35 17.25 5.32
N LEU A 38 -29.90 17.58 4.15
CA LEU A 38 -30.21 16.57 3.14
C LEU A 38 -29.00 16.36 2.23
N PRO A 39 -28.72 15.12 1.79
CA PRO A 39 -27.61 14.84 0.87
C PRO A 39 -27.60 15.71 -0.40
N GLN A 40 -28.78 16.10 -0.88
CA GLN A 40 -28.97 16.90 -2.10
C GLN A 40 -28.48 18.35 -1.98
N ASP A 41 -28.29 18.85 -0.76
CA ASP A 41 -27.82 20.21 -0.50
C ASP A 41 -26.29 20.33 -0.57
N ILE A 42 -25.59 19.19 -0.57
CA ILE A 42 -24.14 19.13 -0.63
C ILE A 42 -23.68 19.16 -2.10
N LYS A 43 -22.86 20.16 -2.43
CA LYS A 43 -22.17 20.22 -3.72
C LYS A 43 -20.81 19.52 -3.62
N ILE A 44 -20.56 18.55 -4.48
CA ILE A 44 -19.26 17.89 -4.58
C ILE A 44 -18.45 18.56 -5.70
N GLN A 45 -17.33 19.18 -5.32
CA GLN A 45 -16.31 19.66 -6.25
C GLN A 45 -15.19 18.62 -6.31
N ILE A 46 -14.85 18.18 -7.53
CA ILE A 46 -13.73 17.28 -7.78
C ILE A 46 -12.83 17.96 -8.79
N GLU A 47 -11.53 17.98 -8.51
CA GLU A 47 -10.59 18.77 -9.29
C GLU A 47 -9.29 17.99 -9.54
N ILE A 48 -8.79 18.10 -10.77
CA ILE A 48 -7.44 17.75 -11.16
C ILE A 48 -6.75 19.06 -11.52
N SER A 49 -5.69 19.43 -10.79
CA SER A 49 -5.00 20.70 -11.01
C SER A 49 -3.49 20.58 -10.85
N LYS A 50 -2.78 21.62 -11.32
CA LYS A 50 -1.34 21.73 -11.08
C LYS A 50 -1.11 22.12 -9.60
N PRO A 51 -0.06 21.60 -8.95
CA PRO A 51 0.31 22.05 -7.62
C PRO A 51 0.68 23.54 -7.60
N THR A 52 0.59 24.16 -6.43
CA THR A 52 1.08 25.53 -6.22
C THR A 52 2.60 25.58 -6.39
N ALA A 53 3.15 26.78 -6.60
CA ALA A 53 4.61 26.95 -6.71
C ALA A 53 5.36 26.43 -5.46
N ASP A 54 4.82 26.64 -4.26
CA ASP A 54 5.40 26.14 -3.02
C ASP A 54 5.39 24.60 -2.96
N THR A 55 4.28 23.97 -3.36
CA THR A 55 4.20 22.51 -3.44
C THR A 55 5.16 21.96 -4.51
N MET A 56 5.27 22.61 -5.67
CA MET A 56 6.26 22.23 -6.69
C MET A 56 7.68 22.26 -6.15
N LYS A 57 8.06 23.33 -5.44
CA LYS A 57 9.37 23.46 -4.80
C LYS A 57 9.61 22.37 -3.74
N LEU A 58 8.58 22.01 -2.98
CA LEU A 58 8.65 20.90 -2.02
C LEU A 58 8.89 19.56 -2.72
N VAL A 59 8.21 19.31 -3.85
CA VAL A 59 8.40 18.10 -4.67
C VAL A 59 9.83 18.02 -5.19
N GLU A 60 10.36 19.12 -5.74
CA GLU A 60 11.74 19.19 -6.26
C GLU A 60 12.79 18.97 -5.16
N ASN A 61 12.63 19.62 -4.00
CA ASN A 61 13.51 19.39 -2.85
C ASN A 61 13.47 17.95 -2.36
N SER A 62 12.28 17.34 -2.38
CA SER A 62 12.10 15.94 -1.99
C SER A 62 12.75 14.99 -2.99
N ALA A 63 12.71 15.31 -4.29
CA ALA A 63 13.40 14.56 -5.34
C ALA A 63 14.91 14.56 -5.16
N VAL A 64 15.51 15.72 -4.87
CA VAL A 64 16.94 15.85 -4.56
C VAL A 64 17.30 15.04 -3.30
N ARG A 65 16.55 15.22 -2.21
CA ARG A 65 16.80 14.52 -0.94
C ARG A 65 16.64 13.00 -1.06
N GLY A 66 15.64 12.55 -1.81
CA GLY A 66 15.32 11.14 -2.00
C GLY A 66 16.13 10.46 -3.12
N GLY A 67 16.88 11.22 -3.92
CA GLY A 67 17.66 10.70 -5.04
C GLY A 67 16.80 10.08 -6.14
N PHE A 68 15.62 10.64 -6.42
CA PHE A 68 14.71 10.19 -7.47
C PHE A 68 14.48 11.28 -8.52
N THR A 69 14.08 10.89 -9.73
CA THR A 69 13.77 11.81 -10.83
C THR A 69 12.28 11.86 -11.07
N LEU A 70 11.72 13.06 -11.22
CA LEU A 70 10.33 13.24 -11.68
C LEU A 70 10.24 12.88 -13.17
N VAL A 71 9.35 11.97 -13.51
CA VAL A 71 9.14 11.52 -14.89
C VAL A 71 8.03 12.31 -15.57
N VAL A 72 7.02 12.70 -14.80
CA VAL A 72 5.91 13.54 -15.25
C VAL A 72 5.69 14.70 -14.28
N PRO A 73 5.14 15.84 -14.74
CA PRO A 73 4.74 16.91 -13.83
C PRO A 73 3.73 16.40 -12.79
N PRO A 74 3.92 16.73 -11.50
CA PRO A 74 2.99 16.29 -10.46
C PRO A 74 1.61 16.92 -10.64
N LEU A 75 0.58 16.23 -10.14
CA LEU A 75 -0.81 16.65 -10.22
C LEU A 75 -1.50 16.55 -8.86
N ASN A 76 -2.34 17.54 -8.56
CA ASN A 76 -3.24 17.54 -7.41
C ASN A 76 -4.55 16.86 -7.79
N PHE A 77 -5.02 15.98 -6.91
CA PHE A 77 -6.35 15.38 -6.99
C PHE A 77 -7.09 15.72 -5.71
N THR A 78 -8.16 16.50 -5.81
CA THR A 78 -8.94 16.95 -4.65
C THR A 78 -10.41 16.62 -4.81
N VAL A 79 -11.05 16.33 -3.67
CA VAL A 79 -12.51 16.16 -3.57
C VAL A 79 -12.95 16.99 -2.38
N LYS A 80 -13.86 17.93 -2.62
CA LYS A 80 -14.39 18.86 -1.62
C LYS A 80 -15.91 18.76 -1.59
N ALA A 81 -16.48 18.60 -0.41
CA ALA A 81 -17.90 18.74 -0.16
C ALA A 81 -18.17 20.17 0.34
N LYS A 82 -19.08 20.87 -0.33
CA LYS A 82 -19.42 22.26 -0.04
C LYS A 82 -20.89 22.37 0.35
N TYR A 83 -21.13 23.10 1.44
CA TYR A 83 -22.47 23.46 1.91
C TYR A 83 -22.42 24.86 2.52
N GLY A 84 -23.13 25.83 1.91
CA GLY A 84 -22.96 27.25 2.23
C GLY A 84 -21.50 27.68 2.08
N ASP A 85 -20.94 28.31 3.10
CA ASP A 85 -19.53 28.71 3.17
C ASP A 85 -18.60 27.60 3.71
N THR A 86 -19.17 26.49 4.20
CA THR A 86 -18.40 25.39 4.76
C THR A 86 -17.88 24.48 3.66
N THR A 87 -16.59 24.17 3.71
CA THR A 87 -15.92 23.21 2.83
C THR A 87 -15.25 22.12 3.65
N ILE A 88 -15.60 20.86 3.37
CA ILE A 88 -14.92 19.69 3.92
C ILE A 88 -14.13 19.02 2.80
N GLU A 89 -12.84 18.82 3.00
CA GLU A 89 -12.01 18.08 2.07
C GLU A 89 -12.04 16.58 2.39
N VAL A 90 -12.38 15.77 1.38
CA VAL A 90 -12.35 14.31 1.48
C VAL A 90 -10.93 13.87 1.16
N THR A 91 -10.14 13.58 2.19
CA THR A 91 -8.71 13.28 2.06
C THR A 91 -8.37 11.79 2.12
N LYS A 92 -9.31 10.94 2.57
CA LYS A 92 -9.11 9.50 2.78
C LYS A 92 -10.27 8.68 2.23
N PHE A 93 -9.96 7.45 1.81
CA PHE A 93 -10.87 6.47 1.24
C PHE A 93 -10.77 5.13 1.97
N SER A 94 -11.83 4.33 1.92
CA SER A 94 -11.86 2.98 2.50
C SER A 94 -11.46 1.88 1.51
N ALA A 95 -11.38 2.21 0.22
CA ALA A 95 -10.86 1.36 -0.84
C ALA A 95 -10.03 2.17 -1.82
N TYR A 96 -9.13 1.51 -2.56
CA TYR A 96 -8.30 2.18 -3.56
C TYR A 96 -9.14 2.94 -4.58
N VAL A 97 -8.72 4.17 -4.85
CA VAL A 97 -9.27 5.00 -5.91
C VAL A 97 -8.19 5.23 -6.96
N GLU A 98 -8.59 5.09 -8.22
CA GLU A 98 -7.69 5.08 -9.37
C GLU A 98 -7.48 6.48 -9.95
N LYS A 99 -6.22 6.77 -10.28
CA LYS A 99 -5.79 7.96 -11.02
C LYS A 99 -4.91 7.48 -12.17
N THR A 100 -5.30 7.76 -13.40
CA THR A 100 -4.41 7.53 -14.55
C THR A 100 -3.74 8.85 -14.92
N ILE A 101 -2.42 8.84 -15.03
CA ILE A 101 -1.62 10.01 -15.40
C ILE A 101 -0.92 9.67 -16.71
N ALA A 102 -1.11 10.50 -17.74
CA ALA A 102 -0.52 10.29 -19.05
C ALA A 102 1.01 10.38 -18.96
N ILE A 103 1.69 9.41 -19.57
CA ILE A 103 3.14 9.43 -19.72
C ILE A 103 3.43 10.17 -21.05
N PRO A 104 4.15 11.30 -21.03
CA PRO A 104 4.43 12.08 -22.24
C PRO A 104 5.19 11.27 -23.30
N VAL A 105 4.96 11.60 -24.57
CA VAL A 105 5.73 11.04 -25.68
C VAL A 105 7.22 11.34 -25.48
N GLY A 106 8.07 10.34 -25.69
CA GLY A 106 9.53 10.44 -25.51
C GLY A 106 10.02 10.01 -24.12
N VAL A 107 9.12 9.81 -23.15
CA VAL A 107 9.45 9.14 -21.89
C VAL A 107 9.48 7.63 -22.11
N ASP A 108 10.57 6.98 -21.68
CA ASP A 108 10.68 5.52 -21.68
C ASP A 108 9.79 4.94 -20.55
N PRO A 109 8.74 4.17 -20.88
CA PRO A 109 7.87 3.58 -19.86
C PRO A 109 8.60 2.57 -18.95
N ASN A 110 9.75 2.03 -19.37
CA ASN A 110 10.58 1.17 -18.53
C ASN A 110 11.39 1.96 -17.49
N LYS A 111 11.45 3.29 -17.63
CA LYS A 111 12.05 4.21 -16.65
C LYS A 111 11.01 4.81 -15.71
N ILE A 112 10.01 4.02 -15.30
CA ILE A 112 9.03 4.38 -14.29
C ILE A 112 9.07 3.32 -13.19
N THR A 113 9.44 3.71 -11.98
CA THR A 113 9.44 2.78 -10.84
C THR A 113 8.10 2.80 -10.11
N THR A 114 7.58 4.00 -9.80
CA THR A 114 6.34 4.13 -9.05
C THR A 114 5.75 5.54 -9.09
N GLY A 115 4.50 5.66 -8.62
CA GLY A 115 3.93 6.91 -8.17
C GLY A 115 4.24 7.15 -6.69
N ILE A 116 4.37 8.41 -6.30
CA ILE A 116 4.55 8.82 -4.92
C ILE A 116 3.53 9.90 -4.54
N VAL A 117 3.24 9.95 -3.25
CA VAL A 117 2.64 11.11 -2.59
C VAL A 117 3.72 11.88 -1.87
N ILE A 118 3.69 13.21 -1.97
CA ILE A 118 4.52 14.13 -1.20
C ILE A 118 3.66 14.63 -0.03
N GLU A 119 4.07 14.32 1.19
CA GLU A 119 3.39 14.78 2.40
C GLU A 119 3.87 16.21 2.77
N PRO A 120 3.12 16.97 3.60
CA PRO A 120 3.46 18.37 3.90
C PRO A 120 4.82 18.60 4.56
N ASP A 121 5.39 17.58 5.23
CA ASP A 121 6.74 17.61 5.80
C ASP A 121 7.85 17.27 4.76
N GLY A 122 7.45 17.09 3.49
CA GLY A 122 8.29 16.69 2.37
C GLY A 122 8.66 15.21 2.38
N THR A 123 8.23 14.42 3.36
CA THR A 123 8.40 12.97 3.27
C THR A 123 7.62 12.44 2.08
N VAL A 124 8.17 11.42 1.45
CA VAL A 124 7.54 10.80 0.29
C VAL A 124 7.09 9.40 0.65
N ARG A 125 5.99 8.99 0.02
CA ARG A 125 5.42 7.68 0.23
C ARG A 125 5.05 7.05 -1.10
N HIS A 126 5.47 5.81 -1.29
CA HIS A 126 5.01 4.95 -2.36
C HIS A 126 3.48 4.91 -2.43
N VAL A 127 2.94 4.94 -3.64
CA VAL A 127 1.56 4.51 -3.90
C VAL A 127 1.56 3.46 -5.00
N PRO A 128 0.81 2.35 -4.84
CA PRO A 128 0.80 1.29 -5.83
C PRO A 128 0.50 1.81 -7.23
N THR A 129 1.39 1.52 -8.16
CA THR A 129 1.39 2.11 -9.49
C THR A 129 1.80 1.06 -10.52
N LYS A 130 1.00 0.97 -11.58
CA LYS A 130 1.22 0.10 -12.74
C LYS A 130 1.24 0.94 -14.02
N VAL A 131 2.17 0.65 -14.92
CA VAL A 131 2.15 1.25 -16.26
C VAL A 131 1.17 0.45 -17.14
N VAL A 132 0.26 1.14 -17.81
CA VAL A 132 -0.76 0.55 -18.69
C VAL A 132 -0.77 1.26 -20.04
N VAL A 133 -1.26 0.56 -21.06
CA VAL A 133 -1.48 1.13 -22.41
C VAL A 133 -2.99 1.28 -22.61
N ILE A 134 -3.43 2.49 -22.94
CA ILE A 134 -4.83 2.80 -23.26
C ILE A 134 -4.81 3.55 -24.59
N ASP A 135 -5.53 3.04 -25.59
CA ASP A 135 -5.60 3.62 -26.95
C ASP A 135 -4.21 3.94 -27.55
N GLY A 136 -3.25 3.03 -27.36
CA GLY A 136 -1.88 3.17 -27.87
C GLY A 136 -0.99 4.16 -27.11
N LYS A 137 -1.46 4.75 -26.00
CA LYS A 137 -0.68 5.67 -25.16
C LYS A 137 -0.39 5.06 -23.79
N TYR A 138 0.77 5.39 -23.24
CA TYR A 138 1.18 4.92 -21.91
C TYR A 138 0.59 5.82 -20.81
N TYR A 139 0.12 5.18 -19.74
CA TYR A 139 -0.37 5.84 -18.53
C TYR A 139 0.23 5.17 -17.29
N ALA A 140 0.53 5.97 -16.27
CA ALA A 140 0.72 5.46 -14.92
C ALA A 140 -0.64 5.37 -14.23
N LYS A 141 -1.09 4.15 -13.95
CA LYS A 141 -2.28 3.86 -13.15
C LYS A 141 -1.90 3.80 -11.67
N VAL A 142 -2.21 4.86 -10.94
CA VAL A 142 -1.94 5.03 -9.51
C VAL A 142 -3.19 4.65 -8.71
N ASN A 143 -3.04 3.73 -7.78
CA ASN A 143 -4.10 3.32 -6.85
C ASN A 143 -3.77 3.88 -5.46
N SER A 144 -4.65 4.70 -4.91
CA SER A 144 -4.41 5.33 -3.60
C SER A 144 -5.67 5.44 -2.76
N LEU A 145 -5.49 5.34 -1.45
CA LEU A 145 -6.52 5.54 -0.42
C LEU A 145 -6.64 7.00 0.02
N THR A 146 -6.01 7.93 -0.70
CA THR A 146 -6.00 9.35 -0.34
C THR A 146 -6.23 10.28 -1.54
N ASN A 147 -6.55 11.53 -1.23
CA ASN A 147 -6.37 12.68 -2.11
C ASN A 147 -5.13 13.46 -1.69
N SER A 148 -4.31 13.87 -2.65
CA SER A 148 -3.03 14.54 -2.41
C SER A 148 -2.42 15.06 -3.72
N THR A 149 -1.17 15.52 -3.64
CA THR A 149 -0.25 15.71 -4.76
C THR A 149 0.42 14.38 -5.11
N TYR A 150 0.37 13.99 -6.39
CA TYR A 150 0.96 12.77 -6.90
C TYR A 150 2.03 13.08 -7.93
N ALA A 151 3.16 12.37 -7.85
CA ALA A 151 4.21 12.42 -8.86
C ALA A 151 4.54 11.01 -9.35
N ILE A 152 4.91 10.87 -10.62
CA ILE A 152 5.47 9.63 -11.17
C ILE A 152 6.97 9.77 -11.25
N VAL A 153 7.70 8.77 -10.74
CA VAL A 153 9.15 8.88 -10.52
C VAL A 153 9.93 7.72 -11.11
N TRP A 154 11.20 8.00 -11.39
CA TRP A 154 12.25 7.05 -11.66
C TRP A 154 13.22 7.03 -10.47
N HIS A 155 13.30 5.89 -9.81
CA HIS A 155 14.14 5.69 -8.63
C HIS A 155 14.71 4.26 -8.63
N PRO A 156 15.63 3.93 -9.56
CA PRO A 156 16.18 2.60 -9.64
C PRO A 156 17.04 2.33 -8.40
N LYS A 157 16.85 1.16 -7.79
CA LYS A 157 17.68 0.66 -6.69
C LYS A 157 18.11 -0.77 -6.96
N GLU A 158 19.41 -0.99 -6.74
CA GLU A 158 20.01 -2.30 -6.71
C GLU A 158 20.82 -2.46 -5.42
N PHE A 159 20.80 -3.65 -4.85
CA PHE A 159 21.64 -3.98 -3.69
C PHE A 159 22.70 -5.00 -4.07
N LYS A 160 23.95 -4.78 -3.65
CA LYS A 160 25.11 -5.58 -4.06
C LYS A 160 25.01 -7.02 -3.57
N ASP A 161 24.57 -7.18 -2.33
CA ASP A 161 24.44 -8.48 -1.66
C ASP A 161 23.27 -9.33 -2.17
N VAL A 162 22.39 -8.80 -3.01
CA VAL A 162 21.34 -9.58 -3.69
C VAL A 162 21.65 -9.90 -5.14
N ALA A 163 22.82 -9.51 -5.67
CA ALA A 163 23.12 -9.61 -7.10
C ALA A 163 23.02 -11.03 -7.69
N GLN A 164 23.28 -12.05 -6.86
CA GLN A 164 23.17 -13.49 -7.18
C GLN A 164 22.15 -14.21 -6.26
N HIS A 165 21.37 -13.45 -5.49
CA HIS A 165 20.41 -14.00 -4.55
C HIS A 165 19.06 -14.27 -5.24
N TRP A 166 18.35 -15.34 -4.86
CA TRP A 166 17.07 -15.72 -5.48
C TRP A 166 16.01 -14.60 -5.43
N ALA A 167 16.06 -13.76 -4.40
CA ALA A 167 15.14 -12.65 -4.20
C ALA A 167 15.55 -11.35 -4.91
N LYS A 168 16.61 -11.34 -5.73
CA LYS A 168 17.15 -10.15 -6.40
C LYS A 168 16.06 -9.25 -6.99
N ASN A 169 15.20 -9.84 -7.82
CA ASN A 169 14.17 -9.09 -8.55
C ASN A 169 13.15 -8.48 -7.59
N ALA A 170 12.70 -9.22 -6.57
CA ALA A 170 11.76 -8.73 -5.58
C ALA A 170 12.35 -7.61 -4.73
N VAL A 171 13.60 -7.79 -4.28
CA VAL A 171 14.29 -6.80 -3.44
C VAL A 171 14.57 -5.52 -4.25
N ASN A 172 15.11 -5.62 -5.46
CA ASN A 172 15.41 -4.44 -6.27
C ASN A 172 14.12 -3.70 -6.68
N ASP A 173 13.04 -4.41 -7.04
CA ASP A 173 11.75 -3.79 -7.37
C ASP A 173 11.15 -3.07 -6.15
N MET A 174 11.04 -3.74 -5.00
CA MET A 174 10.47 -3.14 -3.79
C MET A 174 11.34 -1.99 -3.26
N GLY A 175 12.67 -2.06 -3.43
CA GLY A 175 13.58 -0.96 -3.10
C GLY A 175 13.39 0.22 -4.05
N SER A 176 13.25 -0.04 -5.34
CA SER A 176 13.03 0.97 -6.38
C SER A 176 11.69 1.70 -6.18
N ARG A 177 10.68 0.99 -5.66
CA ARG A 177 9.37 1.51 -5.30
C ARG A 177 9.34 2.22 -3.94
N MET A 178 10.45 2.29 -3.21
CA MET A 178 10.54 2.89 -1.86
C MET A 178 9.71 2.15 -0.78
N VAL A 179 9.43 0.86 -1.01
CA VAL A 179 8.68 0.02 -0.06
C VAL A 179 9.60 -0.56 1.00
N ILE A 180 10.81 -0.95 0.60
CA ILE A 180 11.88 -1.43 1.49
C ILE A 180 13.12 -0.53 1.39
N GLY A 181 13.93 -0.54 2.45
CA GLY A 181 15.21 0.15 2.51
C GLY A 181 16.36 -0.81 2.84
N GLY A 182 17.56 -0.47 2.36
CA GLY A 182 18.79 -1.16 2.71
C GLY A 182 19.32 -0.76 4.09
N ILE A 183 20.47 -1.32 4.44
CA ILE A 183 21.18 -1.06 5.70
C ILE A 183 22.39 -0.11 5.53
N GLY A 184 22.52 0.50 4.35
CA GLY A 184 23.65 1.35 3.97
C GLY A 184 24.62 0.65 3.01
N ASN A 185 25.55 1.41 2.40
CA ASN A 185 26.57 0.91 1.47
C ASN A 185 26.04 0.03 0.32
N GLU A 186 24.82 0.28 -0.13
CA GLU A 186 24.13 -0.51 -1.16
C GLU A 186 23.90 -1.97 -0.76
N LEU A 187 23.75 -2.24 0.54
CA LEU A 187 23.45 -3.57 1.10
C LEU A 187 22.01 -3.65 1.62
N TYR A 188 21.39 -4.82 1.50
CA TYR A 188 20.04 -5.10 1.96
C TYR A 188 19.95 -6.05 3.16
N ASN A 189 20.91 -6.97 3.28
CA ASN A 189 20.94 -8.12 4.18
C ASN A 189 19.74 -9.07 3.99
N PRO A 190 19.65 -9.78 2.84
CA PRO A 190 18.45 -10.53 2.45
C PRO A 190 18.06 -11.66 3.41
N ASP A 191 19.04 -12.35 4.02
CA ASP A 191 18.80 -13.54 4.83
C ASP A 191 18.56 -13.25 6.32
N GLN A 192 18.64 -11.98 6.73
CA GLN A 192 18.39 -11.59 8.11
C GLN A 192 16.90 -11.71 8.46
N ASP A 193 16.60 -12.35 9.59
CA ASP A 193 15.26 -12.37 10.17
C ASP A 193 14.80 -10.96 10.55
N ILE A 194 13.55 -10.64 10.22
CA ILE A 194 12.96 -9.33 10.43
C ILE A 194 12.16 -9.27 11.74
N THR A 195 12.12 -8.10 12.35
CA THR A 195 11.26 -7.84 13.51
C THR A 195 9.80 -7.61 13.09
N ARG A 196 8.88 -7.75 14.04
CA ARG A 196 7.45 -7.46 13.86
C ARG A 196 7.20 -6.01 13.45
N ALA A 197 7.93 -5.05 14.04
CA ALA A 197 7.82 -3.64 13.68
C ALA A 197 8.27 -3.35 12.25
N GLU A 198 9.41 -3.92 11.84
CA GLU A 198 9.93 -3.78 10.48
C GLU A 198 8.99 -4.41 9.45
N PHE A 199 8.45 -5.60 9.71
CA PHE A 199 7.48 -6.24 8.82
C PHE A 199 6.25 -5.35 8.61
N VAL A 200 5.65 -4.84 9.70
CA VAL A 200 4.47 -3.97 9.63
C VAL A 200 4.76 -2.68 8.87
N ALA A 201 5.93 -2.06 9.11
CA ALA A 201 6.31 -0.85 8.38
C ALA A 201 6.42 -1.08 6.87
N ILE A 202 6.94 -2.24 6.45
CA ILE A 202 7.02 -2.60 5.03
C ILE A 202 5.63 -2.80 4.43
N ILE A 203 4.71 -3.49 5.11
CA ILE A 203 3.33 -3.68 4.63
C ILE A 203 2.60 -2.35 4.46
N VAL A 204 2.69 -1.47 5.47
CA VAL A 204 2.08 -0.13 5.43
C VAL A 204 2.60 0.69 4.25
N ARG A 205 3.91 0.64 3.98
CA ARG A 205 4.51 1.31 2.81
C ARG A 205 4.10 0.66 1.49
N GLY A 206 4.10 -0.67 1.41
CA GLY A 206 3.73 -1.42 0.20
C GLY A 206 2.30 -1.14 -0.23
N LEU A 207 1.37 -1.08 0.72
CA LEU A 207 -0.02 -0.69 0.48
C LEU A 207 -0.20 0.81 0.22
N GLY A 208 0.84 1.62 0.36
CA GLY A 208 0.75 3.07 0.24
C GLY A 208 -0.25 3.68 1.22
N LEU A 209 -0.27 3.21 2.47
CA LEU A 209 -1.14 3.77 3.50
C LEU A 209 -0.52 5.06 4.05
N LYS A 210 -1.32 6.13 4.12
CA LYS A 210 -0.90 7.36 4.80
C LYS A 210 -0.75 7.08 6.29
N LEU A 211 0.40 7.46 6.85
CA LEU A 211 0.67 7.28 8.27
C LEU A 211 -0.30 8.11 9.10
N GLU A 212 -1.02 7.44 10.00
CA GLU A 212 -1.90 8.07 10.97
C GLU A 212 -1.11 8.91 11.98
N ASN A 213 -1.81 9.88 12.57
CA ASN A 213 -1.34 10.63 13.73
C ASN A 213 -2.11 10.14 14.96
N GLY A 214 -1.50 10.23 16.14
CA GLY A 214 -2.15 9.91 17.42
C GLY A 214 -1.35 8.93 18.26
N THR A 215 -1.99 8.39 19.29
CA THR A 215 -1.35 7.49 20.24
C THR A 215 -1.48 6.04 19.79
N SER A 216 -0.39 5.28 19.91
CA SER A 216 -0.42 3.83 19.75
C SER A 216 -1.40 3.21 20.77
N PRO A 217 -2.20 2.19 20.39
CA PRO A 217 -3.03 1.46 21.34
C PRO A 217 -2.21 0.50 22.23
N PHE A 218 -0.92 0.31 21.95
CA PHE A 218 -0.06 -0.66 22.61
C PHE A 218 0.86 0.01 23.65
N LYS A 219 0.94 -0.60 24.84
CA LYS A 219 1.65 -0.03 26.01
C LYS A 219 3.18 0.01 25.86
N ASP A 220 3.74 -0.81 24.99
CA ASP A 220 5.18 -0.99 24.74
C ASP A 220 5.69 -0.19 23.53
N ILE A 221 4.91 0.81 23.08
CA ILE A 221 5.24 1.67 21.95
C ILE A 221 5.06 3.12 22.35
N THR A 222 6.12 3.91 22.15
CA THR A 222 6.12 5.35 22.41
C THR A 222 5.88 6.13 21.12
N SER A 223 5.48 7.39 21.21
CA SER A 223 5.24 8.24 20.03
C SER A 223 6.53 8.59 19.27
N THR A 224 7.69 8.49 19.92
CA THR A 224 9.01 8.79 19.34
C THR A 224 9.65 7.61 18.62
N ASP A 225 9.11 6.39 18.79
CA ASP A 225 9.62 5.23 18.09
C ASP A 225 9.39 5.37 16.59
N TRP A 226 10.41 5.07 15.78
CA TRP A 226 10.34 5.20 14.31
C TRP A 226 9.21 4.38 13.69
N TYR A 227 8.82 3.27 14.32
CA TYR A 227 7.74 2.38 13.88
C TYR A 227 6.37 2.76 14.43
N SER A 228 6.27 3.71 15.36
CA SER A 228 5.06 4.02 16.12
C SER A 228 3.87 4.31 15.21
N ARG A 229 4.04 5.25 14.29
CA ARG A 229 3.00 5.64 13.32
C ARG A 229 2.65 4.51 12.35
N ALA A 230 3.61 3.68 11.96
CA ALA A 230 3.34 2.55 11.08
C ALA A 230 2.49 1.48 11.79
N ILE A 231 2.82 1.15 13.04
CA ILE A 231 2.05 0.21 13.85
C ILE A 231 0.65 0.77 14.15
N GLN A 232 0.54 2.05 14.51
CA GLN A 232 -0.76 2.70 14.69
C GLN A 232 -1.62 2.62 13.42
N THR A 233 -1.02 2.89 12.26
CA THR A 233 -1.70 2.79 10.96
C THR A 233 -2.16 1.36 10.69
N ALA A 234 -1.28 0.38 10.87
CA ALA A 234 -1.62 -1.02 10.67
C ALA A 234 -2.76 -1.48 11.60
N TYR A 235 -2.79 -1.00 12.84
CA TYR A 235 -3.88 -1.26 13.77
C TYR A 235 -5.19 -0.63 13.29
N ALA A 236 -5.17 0.65 12.87
CA ALA A 236 -6.34 1.35 12.36
C ALA A 236 -6.95 0.66 11.13
N TYR A 237 -6.11 0.10 10.26
CA TYR A 237 -6.52 -0.71 9.10
C TYR A 237 -6.78 -2.19 9.44
N LYS A 238 -6.77 -2.55 10.73
CA LYS A 238 -7.05 -3.91 11.25
C LYS A 238 -6.10 -4.99 10.75
N LEU A 239 -4.91 -4.61 10.27
CA LEU A 239 -3.85 -5.54 9.86
C LEU A 239 -3.27 -6.28 11.08
N ILE A 240 -3.21 -5.61 12.22
CA ILE A 240 -2.69 -6.16 13.49
C ILE A 240 -3.66 -5.90 14.65
N SER A 241 -3.50 -6.65 15.74
CA SER A 241 -4.38 -6.54 16.92
C SER A 241 -3.61 -6.51 18.26
N GLY A 242 -2.30 -6.72 18.26
CA GLY A 242 -1.49 -6.86 19.49
C GLY A 242 -1.70 -8.21 20.19
N LEU A 243 -1.21 -8.29 21.42
CA LEU A 243 -1.37 -9.42 22.34
C LEU A 243 -2.43 -9.10 23.40
N GLU A 244 -2.91 -10.13 24.09
CA GLU A 244 -3.98 -10.01 25.12
C GLU A 244 -3.59 -9.09 26.28
N ASP A 245 -2.29 -8.95 26.56
CA ASP A 245 -1.77 -8.10 27.63
C ASP A 245 -1.66 -6.61 27.23
N GLY A 246 -2.11 -6.24 26.01
CA GLY A 246 -2.05 -4.89 25.49
C GLY A 246 -0.70 -4.46 24.91
N SER A 247 0.23 -5.39 24.69
CA SER A 247 1.52 -5.14 24.04
C SER A 247 1.52 -5.52 22.54
N PHE A 248 2.55 -5.10 21.81
CA PHE A 248 2.77 -5.51 20.41
C PHE A 248 4.05 -6.33 20.20
N HIS A 249 5.06 -6.17 21.06
CA HIS A 249 6.40 -6.74 20.95
C HIS A 249 7.10 -6.33 19.64
N PRO A 250 7.40 -5.03 19.43
CA PRO A 250 7.95 -4.54 18.16
C PRO A 250 9.31 -5.14 17.81
N GLY A 251 10.14 -5.46 18.81
CA GLY A 251 11.50 -5.99 18.64
C GLY A 251 11.59 -7.50 18.38
N ASP A 252 10.53 -8.25 18.65
CA ASP A 252 10.54 -9.70 18.46
C ASP A 252 10.55 -10.05 16.96
N LYS A 253 11.20 -11.16 16.62
CA LYS A 253 11.17 -11.70 15.26
C LYS A 253 9.77 -12.23 14.93
N ILE A 254 9.31 -11.97 13.71
CA ILE A 254 7.98 -12.40 13.25
C ILE A 254 8.06 -13.78 12.60
N THR A 255 7.14 -14.67 12.97
CA THR A 255 7.05 -16.00 12.34
C THR A 255 6.36 -15.93 10.98
N ARG A 256 6.59 -16.94 10.14
CA ARG A 256 5.97 -17.06 8.81
C ARG A 256 4.43 -17.09 8.89
N GLU A 257 3.85 -17.82 9.84
CA GLU A 257 2.38 -17.84 10.00
C GLU A 257 1.81 -16.47 10.44
N GLN A 258 2.54 -15.72 11.27
CA GLN A 258 2.14 -14.37 11.67
C GLN A 258 2.19 -13.41 10.48
N ALA A 259 3.24 -13.49 9.67
CA ALA A 259 3.38 -12.72 8.43
C ALA A 259 2.22 -13.03 7.45
N MET A 260 1.89 -14.32 7.25
CA MET A 260 0.78 -14.74 6.38
C MET A 260 -0.58 -14.21 6.87
N THR A 261 -0.83 -14.17 8.18
CA THR A 261 -2.05 -13.57 8.73
C THR A 261 -2.17 -12.08 8.45
N ILE A 262 -1.06 -11.33 8.49
CA ILE A 262 -1.07 -9.91 8.13
C ILE A 262 -1.26 -9.75 6.61
N ILE A 263 -0.63 -10.60 5.79
CA ILE A 263 -0.80 -10.59 4.32
C ILE A 263 -2.24 -10.90 3.92
N SER A 264 -2.89 -11.93 4.47
CA SER A 264 -4.30 -12.24 4.20
C SER A 264 -5.23 -11.06 4.54
N LYS A 265 -4.95 -10.34 5.62
CA LYS A 265 -5.68 -9.10 5.94
C LYS A 265 -5.39 -7.98 4.93
N ALA A 266 -4.15 -7.85 4.48
CA ALA A 266 -3.77 -6.88 3.45
C ALA A 266 -4.41 -7.19 2.08
N MET A 267 -4.61 -8.47 1.73
CA MET A 267 -5.33 -8.88 0.51
C MET A 267 -6.71 -8.22 0.44
N LYS A 268 -7.44 -8.17 1.57
CA LYS A 268 -8.76 -7.51 1.67
C LYS A 268 -8.68 -6.01 1.36
N ILE A 269 -7.63 -5.32 1.80
CA ILE A 269 -7.42 -3.89 1.49
C ILE A 269 -7.18 -3.70 -0.01
N THR A 270 -6.42 -4.61 -0.62
CA THR A 270 -6.15 -4.58 -2.06
C THR A 270 -7.31 -5.03 -2.93
N GLY A 271 -8.40 -5.54 -2.33
CA GLY A 271 -9.52 -6.13 -3.06
C GLY A 271 -9.18 -7.45 -3.73
N LEU A 272 -8.08 -8.10 -3.34
CA LEU A 272 -7.71 -9.43 -3.83
C LEU A 272 -8.60 -10.46 -3.12
N GLU A 273 -9.64 -10.87 -3.82
CA GLU A 273 -10.57 -11.90 -3.37
C GLU A 273 -10.09 -13.27 -3.87
N VAL A 274 -10.03 -14.21 -2.95
CA VAL A 274 -9.85 -15.62 -3.27
C VAL A 274 -11.25 -16.20 -3.44
N SER A 275 -11.56 -16.73 -4.62
CA SER A 275 -12.84 -17.36 -4.92
C SER A 275 -13.15 -18.44 -3.87
N ARG A 276 -14.30 -18.31 -3.20
CA ARG A 276 -14.75 -19.30 -2.21
C ARG A 276 -15.21 -20.59 -2.85
N ASP A 277 -15.57 -20.53 -4.13
CA ASP A 277 -16.00 -21.69 -4.92
C ASP A 277 -14.80 -22.52 -5.40
N ASP A 278 -13.61 -21.91 -5.48
CA ASP A 278 -12.33 -22.56 -5.77
C ASP A 278 -11.53 -22.89 -4.50
N ILE A 279 -12.16 -22.89 -3.32
CA ILE A 279 -11.51 -23.39 -2.10
C ILE A 279 -11.28 -24.88 -2.30
N LYS A 280 -10.08 -25.22 -2.76
CA LYS A 280 -9.43 -26.45 -2.32
C LYS A 280 -9.58 -26.48 -0.82
N VAL A 281 -10.29 -27.47 -0.29
CA VAL A 281 -10.55 -27.60 1.15
C VAL A 281 -9.23 -27.40 1.87
N SER A 282 -9.17 -26.68 3.01
CA SER A 282 -7.90 -26.37 3.70
C SER A 282 -6.96 -27.57 3.81
N GLY A 283 -7.52 -28.77 3.97
CA GLY A 283 -6.79 -30.05 3.94
C GLY A 283 -6.05 -30.33 2.63
N GLU A 284 -6.63 -30.05 1.45
CA GLU A 284 -5.97 -30.24 0.15
C GLU A 284 -4.78 -29.30 -0.05
N LEU A 285 -4.92 -28.01 0.26
CA LEU A 285 -3.83 -27.04 0.10
C LEU A 285 -2.69 -27.26 1.10
N LEU A 286 -3.00 -27.76 2.29
CA LEU A 286 -2.00 -28.03 3.32
C LEU A 286 -1.41 -29.45 3.25
N SER A 287 -2.12 -30.41 2.65
CA SER A 287 -1.68 -31.82 2.55
C SER A 287 -0.29 -32.05 1.95
N PRO A 288 0.25 -31.22 1.03
CA PRO A 288 1.61 -31.42 0.54
C PRO A 288 2.68 -31.15 1.61
N PHE A 289 2.36 -30.39 2.66
CA PHE A 289 3.31 -29.97 3.67
C PHE A 289 3.34 -30.93 4.85
N ALA A 290 4.49 -31.57 5.06
CA ALA A 290 4.70 -32.52 6.16
C ALA A 290 4.58 -31.85 7.54
N ASP A 291 4.81 -30.54 7.62
CA ASP A 291 4.71 -29.73 8.83
C ASP A 291 3.38 -28.97 8.94
N ALA A 292 2.35 -29.34 8.17
CA ALA A 292 1.02 -28.73 8.23
C ALA A 292 0.40 -28.81 9.63
N SER A 293 0.66 -29.87 10.40
CA SER A 293 0.18 -30.01 11.78
C SER A 293 0.75 -28.97 12.75
N ASN A 294 1.86 -28.30 12.38
CA ASN A 294 2.45 -27.23 13.17
C ASN A 294 1.78 -25.88 12.94
N VAL A 295 0.89 -25.76 11.96
CA VAL A 295 0.12 -24.53 11.73
C VAL A 295 -0.78 -24.27 12.92
N SER A 296 -0.70 -23.07 13.49
CA SER A 296 -1.67 -22.69 14.49
C SER A 296 -3.07 -22.53 13.90
N LYS A 297 -4.09 -23.03 14.61
CA LYS A 297 -5.50 -22.95 14.21
C LYS A 297 -5.97 -21.55 13.84
N TRP A 298 -5.46 -20.51 14.51
CA TRP A 298 -5.80 -19.11 14.21
C TRP A 298 -5.19 -18.59 12.90
N ALA A 299 -4.13 -19.22 12.40
CA ALA A 299 -3.44 -18.83 11.18
C ALA A 299 -3.90 -19.63 9.95
N GLU A 300 -4.51 -20.80 10.15
CA GLU A 300 -4.84 -21.77 9.10
C GLU A 300 -5.56 -21.13 7.89
N SER A 301 -6.65 -20.39 8.13
CA SER A 301 -7.39 -19.73 7.05
C SER A 301 -6.56 -18.69 6.30
N SER A 302 -5.74 -17.93 7.01
CA SER A 302 -4.88 -16.93 6.38
C SER A 302 -3.76 -17.54 5.56
N ILE A 303 -3.21 -18.67 6.01
CA ILE A 303 -2.22 -19.43 5.25
C ILE A 303 -2.84 -19.99 3.97
N VAL A 304 -4.04 -20.56 4.08
CA VAL A 304 -4.82 -21.05 2.92
C VAL A 304 -5.10 -19.94 1.92
N ASP A 305 -5.56 -18.77 2.37
CA ASP A 305 -5.76 -17.61 1.50
C ASP A 305 -4.47 -17.24 0.74
N CYS A 306 -3.34 -17.20 1.45
CA CYS A 306 -2.05 -16.83 0.84
C CYS A 306 -1.54 -17.87 -0.17
N LEU A 307 -1.76 -19.17 0.11
CA LEU A 307 -1.39 -20.26 -0.78
C LEU A 307 -2.27 -20.26 -2.04
N GLN A 308 -3.58 -20.12 -1.88
CA GLN A 308 -4.53 -20.10 -3.00
C GLN A 308 -4.34 -18.87 -3.89
N ALA A 309 -3.99 -17.72 -3.31
CA ALA A 309 -3.61 -16.52 -4.07
C ALA A 309 -2.19 -16.58 -4.67
N GLU A 310 -1.44 -17.65 -4.40
CA GLU A 310 -0.04 -17.84 -4.79
C GLU A 310 0.90 -16.71 -4.33
N ILE A 311 0.52 -16.00 -3.27
CA ILE A 311 1.37 -14.96 -2.66
C ILE A 311 2.53 -15.62 -1.93
N ILE A 312 2.29 -16.77 -1.31
CA ILE A 312 3.32 -17.57 -0.65
C ILE A 312 3.39 -18.97 -1.24
N ALA A 313 4.59 -19.55 -1.16
CA ALA A 313 4.85 -20.97 -1.35
C ALA A 313 5.56 -21.53 -0.11
N GLY A 314 5.55 -22.85 0.03
CA GLY A 314 6.42 -23.53 1.00
C GLY A 314 7.89 -23.19 0.74
N ARG A 315 8.73 -23.30 1.79
CA ARG A 315 10.20 -23.22 1.63
C ARG A 315 10.75 -24.38 0.81
N SER A 316 10.00 -25.48 0.75
CA SER A 316 10.15 -26.57 -0.21
C SER A 316 8.78 -27.05 -0.68
N SER A 317 8.75 -28.03 -1.58
CA SER A 317 7.51 -28.70 -1.98
C SER A 317 6.78 -29.42 -0.83
N THR A 318 7.47 -29.68 0.29
CA THR A 318 6.94 -30.44 1.44
C THR A 318 7.05 -29.72 2.77
N GLN A 319 7.52 -28.47 2.80
CA GLN A 319 7.73 -27.74 4.05
C GLN A 319 7.22 -26.30 3.98
N LEU A 320 6.27 -25.96 4.85
CA LEU A 320 5.72 -24.62 4.98
C LEU A 320 6.53 -23.74 5.95
N SER A 321 7.09 -24.35 6.99
CA SER A 321 7.81 -23.74 8.11
C SER A 321 7.01 -22.64 8.85
N PRO A 322 5.78 -22.91 9.34
CA PRO A 322 4.90 -21.86 9.88
C PRO A 322 5.49 -21.15 11.10
N LYS A 323 6.27 -21.86 11.93
CA LYS A 323 6.88 -21.34 13.16
C LYS A 323 8.26 -20.71 12.96
N ALA A 324 8.88 -20.88 11.79
CA ALA A 324 10.17 -20.27 11.52
C ALA A 324 10.02 -18.75 11.36
N TYR A 325 11.07 -18.00 11.71
CA TYR A 325 11.14 -16.57 11.43
C TYR A 325 11.31 -16.31 9.94
N ILE A 326 10.77 -15.18 9.49
CA ILE A 326 10.80 -14.77 8.08
C ILE A 326 11.97 -13.83 7.81
N SER A 327 12.68 -14.07 6.71
CA SER A 327 13.80 -13.23 6.29
C SER A 327 13.35 -11.97 5.55
N ARG A 328 14.21 -10.96 5.49
CA ARG A 328 13.98 -9.73 4.72
C ARG A 328 13.69 -10.02 3.23
N ALA A 329 14.38 -10.98 2.63
CA ALA A 329 14.14 -11.43 1.25
C ALA A 329 12.75 -12.06 1.05
N GLU A 330 12.32 -12.90 1.99
CA GLU A 330 10.97 -13.47 1.97
C GLU A 330 9.91 -12.36 2.05
N VAL A 331 10.09 -11.36 2.94
CA VAL A 331 9.16 -10.22 3.04
C VAL A 331 9.08 -9.41 1.75
N ALA A 332 10.21 -9.05 1.15
CA ALA A 332 10.21 -8.31 -0.13
C ALA A 332 9.43 -9.07 -1.21
N THR A 333 9.61 -10.39 -1.27
CA THR A 333 8.91 -11.27 -2.22
C THR A 333 7.40 -11.34 -1.94
N LEU A 334 6.99 -11.46 -0.67
CA LEU A 334 5.57 -11.49 -0.30
C LEU A 334 4.86 -10.19 -0.67
N VAL A 335 5.46 -9.04 -0.39
CA VAL A 335 4.86 -7.74 -0.70
C VAL A 335 4.79 -7.50 -2.20
N GLN A 336 5.85 -7.83 -2.95
CA GLN A 336 5.83 -7.77 -4.40
C GLN A 336 4.69 -8.63 -4.96
N LYS A 337 4.60 -9.89 -4.53
CA LYS A 337 3.57 -10.81 -5.02
C LYS A 337 2.16 -10.35 -4.66
N LEU A 338 1.94 -9.86 -3.44
CA LEU A 338 0.66 -9.27 -3.05
C LEU A 338 0.27 -8.17 -4.04
N LEU A 339 1.14 -7.19 -4.27
CA LEU A 339 0.84 -6.07 -5.16
C LEU A 339 0.63 -6.52 -6.62
N GLN A 340 1.40 -7.50 -7.12
CA GLN A 340 1.24 -8.06 -8.47
C GLN A 340 -0.07 -8.81 -8.63
N LYS A 341 -0.40 -9.71 -7.68
CA LYS A 341 -1.63 -10.52 -7.71
C LYS A 341 -2.87 -9.65 -7.56
N SER A 342 -2.78 -8.55 -6.83
CA SER A 342 -3.84 -7.54 -6.76
C SER A 342 -3.91 -6.61 -7.98
N GLY A 343 -3.04 -6.78 -8.98
CA GLY A 343 -3.00 -5.94 -10.19
C GLY A 343 -2.59 -4.49 -9.93
N LEU A 344 -1.93 -4.22 -8.80
CA LEU A 344 -1.57 -2.89 -8.34
C LEU A 344 -0.21 -2.41 -8.85
N ILE A 345 0.65 -3.34 -9.30
CA ILE A 345 1.97 -3.04 -9.88
C ILE A 345 2.26 -3.78 -11.17
#